data_AF-A0A2V3UMV3-F1
#
_entry.id   AF-A0A2V3UMV3-F1
#
_cell.length_a   1.000
_cell.length_b   1.000
_cell.length_c   1.000
_cell.angle_alpha   90.00
_cell.angle_beta   90.00
_cell.angle_gamma   90.00
#
_symmetry.space_group_name_H-M   'P 1'
#
loop_
_entity.id
_entity.type
_entity.pdbx_description
1 polymer ?
#
loop_
_entity_poly.entity_id
_entity_poly.type
_entity_poly.pdbx_seq_one_letter_code
_entity_poly.pdbx_strand_id
1 'polypeptide(L)'
;MTVHQVIEPGPGEDLRYLQRRAEEELEMAQRSIVPEATAAHYQLAEAYLDRIEAREVAAARGQSAAEPADPEPLPPATLRAGAAGPPRTEQAGR
;
A
#
# COMPACT_ATOMS: atom_id res chain seq x y z
N MET A 1 21.29 -12.64 34.32
CA MET A 1 21.43 -12.74 32.86
C MET A 1 20.54 -11.68 32.25
N THR A 2 21.10 -10.75 31.49
CA THR A 2 20.30 -9.70 30.83
C THR A 2 19.59 -10.33 29.63
N VAL A 3 18.28 -10.14 29.54
CA VAL A 3 17.57 -10.49 28.31
C VAL A 3 18.06 -9.56 27.20
N HIS A 4 18.67 -10.12 26.15
CA HIS A 4 18.73 -9.42 24.89
C HIS A 4 17.30 -9.31 24.39
N GLN A 5 16.68 -8.15 24.62
CA GLN A 5 15.52 -7.76 23.81
C GLN A 5 16.03 -7.71 22.38
N VAL A 6 15.60 -8.69 21.58
CA VAL A 6 15.69 -8.57 20.12
C VAL A 6 14.77 -7.41 19.79
N ILE A 7 15.38 -6.24 19.54
CA ILE A 7 14.69 -5.11 18.94
C ILE A 7 14.45 -5.57 17.51
N GLU A 8 13.27 -6.16 17.27
CA GLU A 8 12.81 -6.54 15.94
C GLU A 8 12.97 -5.31 15.03
N PRO A 9 13.85 -5.34 14.01
CA PRO A 9 14.10 -4.18 13.17
C PRO A 9 12.79 -3.77 12.50
N GLY A 10 12.51 -2.46 12.48
CA GLY A 10 11.30 -1.97 11.82
C GLY A 10 11.30 -2.37 10.34
N PRO A 11 10.13 -2.53 9.68
CA PRO A 11 10.09 -3.01 8.30
C PRO A 11 10.93 -2.16 7.32
N GLY A 12 11.10 -0.86 7.58
CA GLY A 12 12.00 0.02 6.80
C GLY A 12 13.50 -0.10 7.14
N GLU A 13 13.85 -0.68 8.28
CA GLU A 13 15.24 -1.05 8.63
C GLU A 13 15.62 -2.37 7.95
N ASP A 14 14.71 -3.35 7.98
CA ASP A 14 14.83 -4.59 7.22
C ASP A 14 15.01 -4.34 5.70
N LEU A 15 14.19 -3.47 5.10
CA LEU A 15 14.32 -3.13 3.67
C LEU A 15 15.68 -2.48 3.35
N ARG A 16 16.18 -1.59 4.22
CA ARG A 16 17.51 -0.97 4.06
C ARG A 16 18.66 -1.97 4.24
N TYR A 17 18.50 -2.97 5.10
CA TYR A 17 19.45 -4.08 5.23
C TYR A 17 19.47 -4.94 3.96
N LEU A 18 18.29 -5.36 3.46
CA LEU A 18 18.17 -6.15 2.24
C LEU A 18 18.74 -5.42 1.01
N GLN A 19 18.44 -4.12 0.86
CA GLN A 19 18.97 -3.31 -0.24
C GLN A 19 20.50 -3.23 -0.19
N ARG A 20 21.08 -2.89 0.97
CA ARG A 20 22.54 -2.82 1.11
C ARG A 20 23.20 -4.15 0.80
N ARG A 21 22.60 -5.27 1.22
CA ARG A 21 23.11 -6.60 0.87
C ARG A 21 23.05 -6.87 -0.62
N ALA A 22 21.96 -6.53 -1.32
CA ALA A 22 21.90 -6.64 -2.77
C ALA A 22 23.00 -5.81 -3.46
N GLU A 23 23.22 -4.57 -3.01
CA GLU A 23 24.28 -3.68 -3.52
C GLU A 23 25.69 -4.24 -3.27
N GLU A 24 25.95 -4.77 -2.06
CA GLU A 24 27.22 -5.42 -1.70
C GLU A 24 27.51 -6.66 -2.57
N GLU A 25 26.51 -7.52 -2.80
CA GLU A 25 26.69 -8.71 -3.68
C GLU A 25 26.89 -8.29 -5.14
N LEU A 26 26.18 -7.27 -5.65
CA LEU A 26 26.39 -6.76 -7.01
C LEU A 26 27.79 -6.15 -7.21
N GLU A 27 28.34 -5.47 -6.20
CA GLU A 27 29.71 -4.97 -6.23
C GLU A 27 30.73 -6.13 -6.26
N MET A 28 30.48 -7.20 -5.50
CA MET A 28 31.29 -8.42 -5.53
C MET A 28 31.20 -9.17 -6.86
N ALA A 29 30.01 -9.25 -7.48
CA ALA A 29 29.83 -9.84 -8.81
C ALA A 29 30.66 -9.10 -9.89
N GLN A 30 30.70 -7.76 -9.83
CA GLN A 30 31.48 -6.92 -10.74
C GLN A 30 32.99 -7.02 -10.51
N ARG A 31 33.44 -7.28 -9.27
CA ARG A 31 34.86 -7.48 -8.92
C ARG A 31 35.37 -8.89 -9.22
N SER A 32 34.48 -9.87 -9.29
CA SER A 32 34.83 -11.28 -9.49
C SER A 32 35.26 -11.56 -10.94
N ILE A 33 36.41 -12.22 -11.08
CA ILE A 33 36.90 -12.79 -12.35
C ILE A 33 36.61 -14.30 -12.50
N VAL A 34 35.97 -14.92 -11.50
CA VAL A 34 35.63 -16.34 -11.48
C VAL A 34 34.14 -16.49 -11.85
N PRO A 35 33.78 -17.09 -13.00
CA PRO A 35 32.40 -17.12 -13.49
C PRO A 35 31.40 -17.69 -12.48
N GLU A 36 31.78 -18.73 -11.75
CA GLU A 36 30.96 -19.41 -10.74
C GLU A 36 30.68 -18.50 -9.53
N ALA A 37 31.67 -17.73 -9.08
CA ALA A 37 31.50 -16.77 -7.99
C ALA A 37 30.68 -15.55 -8.44
N THR A 38 30.92 -15.05 -9.66
CA THR A 38 30.12 -13.99 -10.28
C THR A 38 28.65 -14.39 -10.37
N ALA A 39 28.36 -15.63 -10.80
CA ALA A 39 26.99 -16.16 -10.85
C ALA A 39 26.37 -16.31 -9.44
N ALA A 40 27.12 -16.80 -8.45
CA ALA A 40 26.65 -16.93 -7.07
C ALA A 40 26.30 -15.57 -6.44
N HIS A 41 27.12 -14.54 -6.66
CA HIS A 41 26.84 -13.18 -6.20
C HIS A 41 25.58 -12.59 -6.86
N TYR A 42 25.36 -12.80 -8.17
CA TYR A 42 24.12 -12.38 -8.81
C TYR A 42 22.88 -13.10 -8.24
N GLN A 43 22.96 -14.41 -7.99
CA GLN A 43 21.87 -15.18 -7.36
C GLN A 43 21.55 -14.70 -5.93
N LEU A 44 22.57 -14.30 -5.16
CA LEU A 44 22.36 -13.71 -3.85
C LEU A 44 21.71 -12.33 -3.95
N ALA A 45 22.14 -11.48 -4.87
CA ALA A 45 21.53 -10.17 -5.12
C ALA A 45 20.05 -10.29 -5.52
N GLU A 46 19.73 -11.16 -6.47
CA GLU A 46 18.35 -11.50 -6.89
C GLU A 46 17.51 -11.94 -5.68
N ALA A 47 18.01 -12.90 -4.89
CA ALA A 47 17.32 -13.39 -3.69
C ALA A 47 17.19 -12.35 -2.55
N TYR A 48 17.91 -11.22 -2.58
CA TYR A 48 17.70 -10.07 -1.70
C TYR A 48 16.64 -9.11 -2.28
N LEU A 49 16.62 -8.89 -3.59
CA LEU A 49 15.63 -8.05 -4.29
C LEU A 49 14.23 -8.66 -4.23
N ASP A 50 14.08 -9.97 -4.44
CA ASP A 50 12.81 -10.71 -4.28
C ASP A 50 12.16 -10.45 -2.91
N ARG A 51 12.99 -10.34 -1.86
CA ARG A 51 12.53 -10.11 -0.47
C ARG A 51 12.12 -8.66 -0.24
N ILE A 52 12.66 -7.71 -1.01
CA ILE A 52 12.22 -6.31 -1.02
C ILE A 52 10.84 -6.25 -1.66
N GLU A 53 10.67 -6.76 -2.89
CA GLU A 53 9.38 -6.78 -3.57
C GLU A 53 8.30 -7.48 -2.73
N ALA A 54 8.58 -8.68 -2.20
CA ALA A 54 7.64 -9.41 -1.38
C ALA A 54 7.20 -8.63 -0.12
N ARG A 55 8.09 -7.82 0.47
CA ARG A 55 7.80 -6.97 1.65
C ARG A 55 7.04 -5.70 1.25
N GLU A 56 7.36 -5.07 0.14
CA GLU A 56 6.64 -3.91 -0.38
C GLU A 56 5.21 -4.27 -0.80
N VAL A 57 5.04 -5.40 -1.49
CA VAL A 57 3.72 -5.98 -1.83
C VAL A 57 2.93 -6.34 -0.56
N ALA A 58 3.58 -6.90 0.46
CA ALA A 58 2.93 -7.16 1.75
C ALA A 58 2.52 -5.87 2.47
N ALA A 59 3.37 -4.84 2.47
CA ALA A 59 3.06 -3.54 3.08
C ALA A 59 1.90 -2.82 2.37
N ALA A 60 1.87 -2.84 1.04
CA ALA A 60 0.77 -2.29 0.25
C ALA A 60 -0.56 -3.02 0.52
N ARG A 61 -0.53 -4.37 0.57
CA ARG A 61 -1.71 -5.18 0.93
C ARG A 61 -2.20 -4.91 2.35
N GLY A 62 -1.29 -4.72 3.31
CA GLY A 62 -1.62 -4.36 4.69
C GLY A 62 -2.31 -2.98 4.79
N GLN A 63 -1.88 -2.02 3.98
CA GLN A 63 -2.53 -0.69 3.90
C GLN A 63 -3.93 -0.78 3.26
N SER A 64 -4.14 -1.66 2.27
CA SER A 64 -5.45 -1.90 1.66
C SER A 64 -6.50 -2.55 2.58
N ALA A 65 -6.10 -3.14 3.71
CA ALA A 65 -7.02 -3.75 4.66
C ALA A 65 -7.60 -2.77 5.71
N ALA A 66 -7.27 -1.48 5.61
CA ALA A 66 -7.53 -0.47 6.64
C ALA A 66 -8.77 0.42 6.41
N GLU A 67 -9.66 0.07 5.48
CA GLU A 67 -11.02 0.64 5.39
C GLU A 67 -12.09 -0.46 5.43
N PRO A 68 -12.68 -0.76 6.60
CA PRO A 68 -14.05 -1.23 6.62
C PRO A 68 -14.93 -0.05 6.16
N ALA A 69 -15.38 -0.08 4.91
CA ALA A 69 -16.30 0.92 4.40
C ALA A 69 -17.64 0.83 5.16
N ASP A 70 -17.82 1.70 6.16
CA ASP A 70 -19.08 1.86 6.86
C ASP A 70 -20.19 2.13 5.83
N PRO A 71 -21.25 1.29 5.76
CA PRO A 71 -22.36 1.53 4.86
C PRO A 71 -23.20 2.68 5.43
N GLU A 72 -22.83 3.92 5.07
CA GLU A 72 -23.53 5.14 5.50
C GLU A 72 -25.04 4.97 5.22
N PRO A 73 -25.90 5.02 6.25
CA PRO A 73 -27.30 4.67 6.09
C PRO A 73 -28.00 5.71 5.22
N LEU A 74 -28.47 5.26 4.04
CA LEU A 74 -29.16 6.09 3.06
C LEU A 74 -30.20 7.00 3.75
N PRO A 75 -30.14 8.34 3.57
CA PRO A 75 -31.11 9.23 4.17
C PRO A 75 -32.51 8.87 3.67
N PRO A 76 -33.54 8.88 4.55
CA PRO A 76 -34.88 8.46 4.20
C PRO A 76 -35.40 9.30 3.05
N ALA A 77 -35.76 8.66 1.94
CA ALA A 77 -36.12 9.33 0.70
C ALA A 77 -37.28 10.32 0.93
N THR A 78 -36.97 11.62 0.87
CA THR A 78 -37.93 12.70 1.13
C THR A 78 -39.12 12.58 0.19
N LEU A 79 -40.26 12.14 0.72
CA LEU A 79 -41.47 11.86 -0.06
C LEU A 79 -41.89 13.16 -0.79
N ARG A 80 -41.86 13.15 -2.13
CA ARG A 80 -42.14 14.33 -2.95
C ARG A 80 -43.64 14.64 -2.99
N ALA A 81 -44.18 15.07 -1.86
CA ALA A 81 -45.55 15.57 -1.73
C ALA A 81 -45.71 16.84 -2.56
N GLY A 82 -46.44 16.74 -3.68
CA GLY A 82 -46.76 17.89 -4.52
C GLY A 82 -47.88 18.72 -3.91
N ALA A 83 -47.67 20.02 -3.77
CA ALA A 83 -48.71 20.97 -3.41
C ALA A 83 -48.57 22.28 -4.22
N ALA A 84 -49.68 22.64 -4.88
CA ALA A 84 -50.09 23.97 -5.34
C ALA A 84 -49.02 24.99 -5.82
N GLY A 85 -49.03 25.26 -7.13
CA GLY A 85 -48.54 26.54 -7.66
C GLY A 85 -49.46 27.71 -7.29
N PRO A 86 -48.99 28.97 -7.42
CA PRO A 86 -49.78 30.16 -7.07
C PRO A 86 -51.00 30.35 -7.99
N PRO A 87 -52.09 30.98 -7.49
CA PRO A 87 -53.31 31.17 -8.25
C PRO A 87 -53.12 32.14 -9.42
N ARG A 88 -53.71 31.80 -10.57
CA ARG A 88 -53.77 32.64 -11.78
C ARG A 88 -54.99 33.54 -11.74
N THR A 89 -54.81 34.85 -11.68
CA THR A 89 -55.90 35.82 -11.55
C THR A 89 -56.53 36.22 -12.91
N GLU A 90 -57.56 35.48 -13.31
CA GLU A 90 -58.54 35.77 -14.37
C GLU A 90 -59.88 35.17 -13.88
N GLN A 91 -61.10 35.67 -14.14
CA GLN A 91 -61.67 36.86 -14.79
C GLN A 91 -63.13 36.98 -14.27
N ALA A 92 -63.90 38.09 -14.30
CA ALA A 92 -63.65 39.48 -14.71
C ALA A 92 -64.20 40.43 -13.59
N GLY A 93 -65.10 41.43 -13.71
CA GLY A 93 -65.81 42.08 -14.83
C GLY A 93 -67.27 42.49 -14.50
N ARG A 94 -67.50 43.77 -14.16
CA ARG A 94 -68.79 44.49 -14.25
C ARG A 94 -68.54 45.99 -14.39
#